data_AF-A0A6A5UVI9-F1
#
_entry.id   AF-A0A6A5UVI9-F1
#
_cell.length_a   1.000
_cell.length_b   1.000
_cell.length_c   1.000
_cell.angle_alpha   90.00
_cell.angle_beta   90.00
_cell.angle_gamma   90.00
#
_symmetry.space_group_name_H-M   'P 1'
#
loop_
_entity.id
_entity.type
_entity.pdbx_description
1 polymer ?
#
loop_
_entity_poly.entity_id
_entity_poly.type
_entity_poly.pdbx_seq_one_letter_code
_entity_poly.pdbx_strand_id
1 'polypeptide(L)'
;MVAIEVPADYGYVLLSLVSTLLTGTYLGIRVGGFRKAAGIPYPFEYASYEQVHSPSTTPERKAALLKFNAAQRGHQNFLENHFSVAASLAICGLSQPKLTAALGAVWSVNRVLYSVGYTNWNQNGKGRYAGVLGLPIQYGVQIWAAVVAWKMI
;
A
#
# COMPACT_ATOMS: atom_id res chain seq x y z
N MET A 1 12.38 -28.23 25.00
CA MET A 1 11.40 -27.41 24.25
C MET A 1 12.15 -26.23 23.66
N VAL A 2 12.01 -25.95 22.37
CA VAL A 2 12.55 -24.71 21.77
C VAL A 2 11.47 -23.64 21.95
N ALA A 3 11.82 -22.52 22.58
CA ALA A 3 10.91 -21.39 22.80
C ALA A 3 11.31 -20.23 21.89
N ILE A 4 10.32 -19.55 21.31
CA ILE A 4 10.55 -18.29 20.60
C ILE A 4 10.52 -17.18 21.65
N GLU A 5 11.67 -16.57 21.92
CA GLU A 5 11.76 -15.42 22.81
C GLU A 5 11.41 -14.14 22.05
N VAL A 6 10.46 -13.38 22.58
CA VAL A 6 10.08 -12.08 22.00
C VAL A 6 11.04 -11.01 22.52
N PRO A 7 11.76 -10.27 21.64
CA PRO A 7 12.69 -9.23 22.07
C PRO A 7 12.01 -8.12 22.88
N ALA A 8 12.70 -7.53 23.86
CA ALA A 8 12.17 -6.44 24.69
C ALA A 8 11.67 -5.23 23.86
N ASP A 9 12.32 -4.94 22.73
CA ASP A 9 11.98 -3.84 21.83
C ASP A 9 10.88 -4.20 20.80
N TYR A 10 10.26 -5.40 20.85
CA TYR A 10 9.30 -5.86 19.84
C TYR A 10 8.02 -4.98 19.77
N GLY A 11 7.73 -4.20 20.80
CA GLY A 11 6.67 -3.18 20.76
C GLY A 11 6.78 -2.20 19.58
N TYR A 12 8.01 -1.87 19.13
CA TYR A 12 8.20 -1.04 17.94
C TYR A 12 7.70 -1.72 16.65
N VAL A 13 7.85 -3.05 16.55
CA VAL A 13 7.36 -3.84 15.42
C VAL A 13 5.84 -3.82 15.41
N LEU A 14 5.20 -3.98 16.57
CA LEU A 14 3.74 -3.91 16.70
C LEU A 14 3.19 -2.53 16.29
N LEU A 15 3.83 -1.44 16.73
CA LEU A 15 3.46 -0.09 16.30
C LEU A 15 3.62 0.07 14.77
N SER A 16 4.69 -0.47 14.20
CA SER A 16 4.90 -0.46 12.75
C SER A 16 3.81 -1.24 12.01
N LEU A 17 3.43 -2.43 12.49
CA LEU A 17 2.33 -3.22 11.93
C LEU A 17 1.01 -2.46 12.00
N VAL A 18 0.67 -1.85 13.15
CA VAL A 18 -0.53 -1.01 13.29
C VAL A 18 -0.51 0.15 12.28
N SER A 19 0.64 0.77 12.04
CA SER A 19 0.78 1.84 11.04
C SER A 19 0.41 1.37 9.62
N THR A 20 0.70 0.11 9.27
CA THR A 20 0.30 -0.46 7.98
C THR A 20 -1.22 -0.62 7.88
N LEU A 21 -1.89 -1.03 8.97
CA LEU A 21 -3.36 -1.16 9.02
C LEU A 21 -4.03 0.21 8.81
N LEU A 22 -3.51 1.25 9.48
CA LEU A 22 -3.98 2.63 9.34
C LEU A 22 -3.74 3.16 7.92
N THR A 23 -2.60 2.79 7.31
CA THR A 23 -2.31 3.15 5.92
C THR A 23 -3.33 2.55 4.96
N GLY A 24 -3.65 1.25 5.09
CA GLY A 24 -4.70 0.61 4.28
C GLY A 24 -6.06 1.29 4.44
N THR A 25 -6.45 1.58 5.69
CA THR A 25 -7.70 2.29 6.01
C THR A 25 -7.75 3.67 5.35
N TYR A 26 -6.66 4.45 5.47
CA TYR A 26 -6.54 5.76 4.84
C TYR A 26 -6.69 5.69 3.32
N LEU A 27 -6.02 4.73 2.66
CA LEU A 27 -6.14 4.53 1.21
C LEU A 27 -7.57 4.17 0.80
N GLY A 28 -8.26 3.31 1.58
CA GLY A 28 -9.66 2.99 1.36
C GLY A 28 -10.60 4.21 1.49
N ILE A 29 -10.40 5.06 2.50
CA ILE A 29 -11.16 6.31 2.67
C ILE A 29 -10.97 7.23 1.45
N ARG A 30 -9.73 7.35 0.94
CA ARG A 30 -9.45 8.14 -0.27
C ARG A 30 -10.23 7.64 -1.48
N VAL A 31 -10.31 6.33 -1.68
CA VAL A 31 -11.11 5.73 -2.77
C VAL A 31 -12.56 6.19 -2.67
N GLY A 32 -13.16 6.20 -1.48
CA GLY A 32 -14.53 6.66 -1.27
C GLY A 32 -14.75 8.11 -1.70
N GLY A 33 -13.82 9.01 -1.35
CA GLY A 33 -13.85 10.40 -1.79
C GLY A 33 -13.80 10.55 -3.32
N PHE A 34 -12.89 9.83 -3.97
CA PHE A 34 -12.79 9.87 -5.44
C PHE A 34 -13.98 9.20 -6.13
N ARG A 35 -14.54 8.12 -5.57
CA ARG A 35 -15.76 7.47 -6.07
C ARG A 35 -16.93 8.43 -6.11
N LYS A 36 -17.13 9.18 -5.01
CA LYS A 36 -18.19 10.18 -4.90
C LYS A 36 -18.02 11.26 -5.97
N ALA A 37 -16.81 11.80 -6.15
CA ALA A 37 -16.52 12.79 -7.19
C ALA A 37 -16.70 12.22 -8.62
N ALA A 38 -16.35 10.96 -8.81
CA ALA A 38 -16.52 10.23 -10.06
C ALA A 38 -17.96 9.73 -10.28
N GLY A 39 -18.88 9.90 -9.34
CA GLY A 39 -20.28 9.46 -9.46
C GLY A 39 -20.44 8.02 -9.95
N ILE A 40 -19.54 7.10 -9.56
CA ILE A 40 -19.62 5.69 -9.95
C ILE A 40 -20.49 4.94 -8.94
N PRO A 41 -21.67 4.43 -9.34
CA PRO A 41 -22.55 3.72 -8.44
C PRO A 41 -21.94 2.38 -8.02
N TYR A 42 -22.35 1.87 -6.87
CA TYR A 42 -22.12 0.47 -6.51
C TYR A 42 -22.99 -0.43 -7.42
N PRO A 43 -22.54 -1.65 -7.77
CA PRO A 43 -21.34 -2.35 -7.31
C PRO A 43 -20.10 -2.17 -8.19
N PHE A 44 -20.10 -1.21 -9.13
CA PHE A 44 -19.01 -1.08 -10.09
C PHE A 44 -17.68 -0.71 -9.42
N GLU A 45 -16.65 -1.51 -9.70
CA GLU A 45 -15.33 -1.33 -9.10
C GLU A 45 -14.55 -0.17 -9.73
N TYR A 46 -14.71 0.03 -11.03
CA TYR A 46 -14.01 1.01 -11.86
C TYR A 46 -14.99 1.76 -12.77
N ALA A 47 -14.61 2.96 -13.19
CA ALA A 47 -15.18 3.59 -14.37
C ALA A 47 -14.74 2.82 -15.63
N SER A 48 -15.68 2.53 -16.52
CA SER A 48 -15.39 1.75 -17.74
C SER A 48 -14.59 2.56 -18.76
N TYR A 49 -13.94 1.87 -19.69
CA TYR A 49 -13.19 2.51 -20.77
C TYR A 49 -14.10 3.42 -21.61
N GLU A 50 -15.32 2.96 -21.90
CA GLU A 50 -16.34 3.66 -22.67
C GLU A 50 -16.81 4.92 -21.95
N GLN A 51 -17.01 4.87 -20.62
CA GLN A 51 -17.38 6.05 -19.83
C GLN A 51 -16.28 7.12 -19.86
N VAL A 52 -15.02 6.71 -19.83
CA VAL A 52 -13.85 7.61 -19.85
C VAL A 52 -13.64 8.24 -21.24
N HIS A 53 -13.96 7.51 -22.32
CA HIS A 53 -13.69 7.92 -23.70
C HIS A 53 -14.94 8.33 -24.49
N SER A 54 -16.12 8.37 -23.85
CA SER A 54 -17.35 8.85 -24.51
C SER A 54 -17.17 10.27 -25.06
N PRO A 55 -17.66 10.57 -26.28
CA PRO A 55 -17.68 11.93 -26.82
C PRO A 55 -18.42 12.95 -25.94
N SER A 56 -19.35 12.47 -25.11
CA SER A 56 -20.13 13.30 -24.17
C SER A 56 -19.41 13.58 -22.85
N THR A 57 -18.25 12.98 -22.60
CA THR A 57 -17.52 13.11 -21.33
C THR A 57 -16.66 14.37 -21.33
N THR A 58 -16.99 15.33 -20.47
CA THR A 58 -16.20 16.56 -20.31
C THR A 58 -14.79 16.26 -19.75
N PRO A 59 -13.79 17.13 -19.98
CA PRO A 59 -12.45 16.96 -19.41
C PRO A 59 -12.45 16.80 -17.87
N GLU A 60 -13.32 17.53 -17.17
CA GLU A 60 -13.46 17.48 -15.71
C GLU A 60 -14.03 16.14 -15.27
N ARG A 61 -15.05 15.64 -15.99
CA ARG A 61 -15.63 14.32 -15.74
C ARG A 61 -14.59 13.23 -15.99
N LYS A 62 -13.87 13.30 -17.12
CA LYS A 62 -12.78 12.37 -17.45
C LYS A 62 -11.72 12.33 -16.35
N ALA A 63 -11.30 13.49 -15.86
CA ALA A 63 -10.35 13.60 -14.76
C ALA A 63 -10.87 12.93 -13.48
N ALA A 64 -12.14 13.13 -13.12
CA ALA A 64 -12.73 12.49 -11.94
C ALA A 64 -12.76 10.96 -12.07
N LEU A 65 -13.20 10.44 -13.22
CA LEU A 65 -13.23 8.99 -13.51
C LEU A 65 -11.82 8.37 -13.43
N LEU A 66 -10.83 9.01 -14.05
CA LEU A 66 -9.45 8.51 -14.04
C LEU A 66 -8.79 8.59 -12.66
N LYS A 67 -9.06 9.66 -11.89
CA LYS A 67 -8.61 9.77 -10.49
C LYS A 67 -9.19 8.67 -9.61
N PHE A 68 -10.48 8.35 -9.79
CA PHE A 68 -11.12 7.24 -9.09
C PHE A 68 -10.47 5.90 -9.44
N ASN A 69 -10.30 5.60 -10.74
CA ASN A 69 -9.64 4.37 -11.17
C ASN A 69 -8.21 4.28 -10.63
N ALA A 70 -7.44 5.37 -10.65
CA ALA A 70 -6.09 5.40 -10.10
C ALA A 70 -6.06 5.21 -8.58
N ALA A 71 -6.98 5.83 -7.84
CA ALA A 71 -7.10 5.65 -6.39
C ALA A 71 -7.42 4.19 -6.05
N GLN A 72 -8.38 3.60 -6.77
CA GLN A 72 -8.79 2.21 -6.58
C GLN A 72 -7.64 1.24 -6.85
N ARG A 73 -6.92 1.41 -7.98
CA ARG A 73 -5.75 0.59 -8.28
C ARG A 73 -4.64 0.78 -7.24
N GLY A 74 -4.43 2.00 -6.76
CA GLY A 74 -3.47 2.30 -5.70
C GLY A 74 -3.77 1.58 -4.39
N HIS A 75 -5.04 1.53 -3.98
CA HIS A 75 -5.49 0.82 -2.79
C HIS A 75 -5.42 -0.70 -2.96
N GLN A 76 -5.89 -1.25 -4.07
CA GLN A 76 -5.76 -2.69 -4.38
C GLN A 76 -4.30 -3.14 -4.38
N ASN A 77 -3.42 -2.37 -5.01
CA ASN A 77 -2.00 -2.69 -5.01
C ASN A 77 -1.40 -2.67 -3.58
N PHE A 78 -1.95 -1.87 -2.66
CA PHE A 78 -1.54 -1.96 -1.26
C PHE A 78 -2.00 -3.29 -0.66
N LEU A 79 -3.27 -3.66 -0.83
CA LEU A 79 -3.85 -4.90 -0.29
C LEU A 79 -3.15 -6.16 -0.82
N GLU A 80 -2.80 -6.19 -2.11
CA GLU A 80 -2.04 -7.26 -2.76
C GLU A 80 -0.69 -7.53 -2.08
N ASN A 81 -0.07 -6.50 -1.50
CA ASN A 81 1.28 -6.58 -0.93
C ASN A 81 1.30 -6.52 0.61
N HIS A 82 0.21 -6.04 1.22
CA HIS A 82 0.17 -5.76 2.66
C HIS A 82 0.34 -7.02 3.49
N PHE A 83 -0.34 -8.12 3.13
CA PHE A 83 -0.23 -9.37 3.87
C PHE A 83 1.21 -9.90 3.92
N SER A 84 1.87 -9.97 2.77
CA SER A 84 3.24 -10.51 2.69
C SER A 84 4.25 -9.63 3.44
N VAL A 85 4.11 -8.30 3.35
CA VAL A 85 4.96 -7.37 4.09
C VAL A 85 4.70 -7.45 5.59
N ALA A 86 3.44 -7.44 6.03
CA ALA A 86 3.09 -7.53 7.45
C ALA A 86 3.63 -8.81 8.08
N ALA A 87 3.47 -9.96 7.41
CA ALA A 87 4.05 -11.22 7.86
C ALA A 87 5.58 -11.16 7.94
N SER A 88 6.23 -10.57 6.93
CA SER A 88 7.68 -10.43 6.89
C SER A 88 8.20 -9.54 8.03
N LEU A 89 7.52 -8.43 8.32
CA LEU A 89 7.87 -7.54 9.44
C LEU A 89 7.71 -8.26 10.79
N ALA A 90 6.66 -9.07 10.97
CA ALA A 90 6.50 -9.85 12.19
C ALA A 90 7.67 -10.83 12.41
N ILE A 91 8.12 -11.51 11.35
CA ILE A 91 9.24 -12.44 11.40
C ILE A 91 10.58 -11.72 11.62
N CYS A 92 10.91 -10.71 10.81
CA CYS A 92 12.16 -9.95 10.92
C CYS A 92 12.30 -9.25 12.28
N GLY A 93 11.17 -8.84 12.86
CA GLY A 93 11.12 -8.19 14.15
C GLY A 93 11.67 -9.05 15.29
N LEU A 94 11.64 -10.38 15.17
CA LEU A 94 12.19 -11.29 16.16
C LEU A 94 13.72 -11.25 16.20
N SER A 95 14.37 -10.85 15.10
CA SER A 95 15.83 -10.72 15.02
C SER A 95 16.31 -9.29 15.28
N GLN A 96 15.66 -8.29 14.69
CA GLN A 96 16.08 -6.88 14.79
C GLN A 96 14.84 -5.96 14.86
N PRO A 97 14.26 -5.76 16.06
CA PRO A 97 12.99 -5.06 16.22
C PRO A 97 13.00 -3.62 15.69
N LYS A 98 14.00 -2.83 16.07
CA LYS A 98 14.09 -1.39 15.74
C LYS A 98 14.26 -1.14 14.25
N LEU A 99 15.15 -1.89 13.60
CA LEU A 99 15.36 -1.80 12.14
C LEU A 99 14.10 -2.23 11.39
N THR A 100 13.47 -3.33 11.80
CA THR A 100 12.24 -3.82 11.19
C THR A 100 11.12 -2.79 11.31
N ALA A 101 10.96 -2.17 12.47
CA ALA A 101 9.98 -1.13 12.70
C ALA A 101 10.20 0.08 11.78
N ALA A 102 11.45 0.53 11.63
CA ALA A 102 11.82 1.63 10.74
C ALA A 102 11.52 1.30 9.27
N LEU A 103 11.86 0.09 8.80
CA LEU A 103 11.57 -0.36 7.44
C LEU A 103 10.06 -0.41 7.17
N GLY A 104 9.27 -0.92 8.12
CA GLY A 104 7.80 -0.92 8.01
C GLY A 104 7.21 0.48 7.95
N ALA A 105 7.74 1.44 8.72
CA ALA A 105 7.31 2.84 8.66
C ALA A 105 7.65 3.48 7.31
N VAL A 106 8.87 3.29 6.81
CA VAL A 106 9.29 3.82 5.49
C VAL A 106 8.47 3.18 4.36
N TRP A 107 8.16 1.89 4.46
CA TRP A 107 7.29 1.20 3.51
C TRP A 107 5.89 1.82 3.51
N SER A 108 5.26 2.00 4.69
CA SER A 108 3.95 2.64 4.82
C SER A 108 3.90 4.04 4.19
N VAL A 109 4.89 4.89 4.45
CA VAL A 109 5.01 6.23 3.83
C VAL A 109 5.11 6.11 2.31
N ASN A 110 5.92 5.19 1.79
CA ASN A 110 6.03 4.98 0.35
C ASN A 110 4.72 4.50 -0.28
N ARG A 111 3.92 3.70 0.41
CA ARG A 111 2.59 3.29 -0.07
C ARG A 111 1.63 4.47 -0.18
N VAL A 112 1.70 5.42 0.75
CA VAL A 112 0.96 6.69 0.67
C VAL A 112 1.44 7.51 -0.52
N LEU A 113 2.76 7.73 -0.68
CA LEU A 113 3.33 8.49 -1.79
C LEU A 113 2.99 7.87 -3.15
N TYR A 114 3.07 6.53 -3.26
CA TYR A 114 2.66 5.77 -4.43
C TYR A 114 1.20 6.09 -4.79
N SER A 115 0.27 5.96 -3.84
CA SER A 115 -1.16 6.17 -4.10
C SER A 115 -1.49 7.64 -4.39
N VAL A 116 -0.88 8.59 -3.68
CA VAL A 116 -1.06 10.03 -3.93
C VAL A 116 -0.54 10.40 -5.31
N GLY A 117 0.67 9.95 -5.65
CA GLY A 117 1.25 10.17 -6.97
C GLY A 117 0.44 9.50 -8.08
N TYR A 118 -0.10 8.30 -7.84
CA TYR A 118 -0.91 7.61 -8.85
C TYR A 118 -2.21 8.37 -9.18
N THR A 119 -2.79 9.06 -8.21
CA THR A 119 -3.97 9.91 -8.43
C THR A 119 -3.70 11.16 -9.29
N ASN A 120 -2.44 11.46 -9.65
CA ASN A 120 -2.10 12.43 -10.69
C ASN A 120 -2.34 11.81 -12.09
N TRP A 121 -3.60 11.76 -12.48
CA TRP A 121 -4.10 11.12 -13.70
C TRP A 121 -3.46 11.62 -15.00
N ASN A 122 -2.98 12.87 -15.02
CA ASN A 122 -2.40 13.51 -16.20
C ASN A 122 -1.01 12.98 -16.57
N GLN A 123 -0.43 12.06 -15.79
CA GLN A 123 0.88 11.47 -16.06
C GLN A 123 0.81 10.04 -16.62
N ASN A 124 -0.35 9.59 -17.12
CA ASN A 124 -0.55 8.20 -17.61
C ASN A 124 -0.05 7.15 -16.61
N GLY A 125 -0.30 7.38 -15.32
CA GLY A 125 0.12 6.48 -14.23
C GLY A 125 1.59 6.57 -13.81
N LYS A 126 2.42 7.41 -14.44
CA LYS A 126 3.83 7.60 -14.03
C LYS A 126 3.98 8.22 -12.65
N GLY A 127 2.99 8.97 -12.18
CA GLY A 127 3.01 9.56 -10.83
C GLY A 127 3.20 8.52 -9.71
N ARG A 128 2.88 7.24 -9.96
CA ARG A 128 3.11 6.14 -9.01
C ARG A 128 4.58 5.95 -8.62
N TYR A 129 5.53 6.41 -9.45
CA TYR A 129 6.97 6.32 -9.17
C TYR A 129 7.40 7.18 -7.96
N ALA A 130 6.55 8.08 -7.47
CA ALA A 130 6.78 8.80 -6.22
C ALA A 130 6.99 7.87 -5.00
N GLY A 131 6.45 6.64 -5.04
CA GLY A 131 6.63 5.63 -3.98
C GLY A 131 7.54 4.47 -4.38
N VAL A 132 8.40 4.63 -5.39
CA VAL A 132 9.22 3.52 -5.94
C VAL A 132 10.17 2.91 -4.91
N LEU A 133 10.61 3.70 -3.92
CA LEU A 133 11.49 3.22 -2.85
C LEU A 133 10.82 2.19 -1.93
N GLY A 134 9.49 2.05 -1.97
CA GLY A 134 8.78 1.00 -1.23
C GLY A 134 9.05 -0.41 -1.75
N LEU A 135 9.34 -0.58 -3.05
CA LEU A 135 9.59 -1.89 -3.65
C LEU A 135 10.85 -2.60 -3.13
N PRO A 136 12.05 -1.96 -3.11
CA PRO A 136 13.24 -2.61 -2.58
C PRO A 136 13.09 -2.95 -1.09
N ILE A 137 12.41 -2.11 -0.30
CA ILE A 137 12.12 -2.40 1.11
C ILE A 137 11.26 -3.66 1.23
N GLN A 138 10.18 -3.73 0.45
CA GLN A 138 9.26 -4.86 0.45
C GLN A 138 9.96 -6.20 0.16
N TYR A 139 10.71 -6.29 -0.92
CA TYR A 139 11.40 -7.53 -1.27
C TYR A 139 12.57 -7.81 -0.31
N GLY A 140 13.24 -6.76 0.17
CA GLY A 140 14.29 -6.87 1.18
C GLY A 140 13.79 -7.51 2.47
N VAL A 141 12.64 -7.07 3.00
CA VAL A 141 12.08 -7.67 4.23
C VAL A 141 11.56 -9.09 4.00
N GLN A 142 11.04 -9.42 2.82
CA GLN A 142 10.60 -10.79 2.49
C GLN A 142 11.76 -11.77 2.44
N ILE A 143 12.86 -11.40 1.77
CA ILE A 143 14.08 -12.21 1.73
C ILE A 143 14.67 -12.33 3.12
N TRP A 144 14.74 -11.23 3.87
CA TRP A 144 15.27 -11.24 5.22
C TRP A 144 14.42 -12.09 6.17
N ALA A 145 13.10 -12.11 6.03
CA ALA A 145 12.21 -12.96 6.81
C ALA A 145 12.53 -14.45 6.61
N ALA A 146 12.81 -14.86 5.37
CA ALA A 146 13.24 -16.23 5.08
C ALA A 146 14.58 -16.57 5.78
N VAL A 147 15.53 -15.63 5.77
CA VAL A 147 16.83 -15.80 6.47
C VAL A 147 16.65 -15.90 7.98
N VAL A 148 15.77 -15.08 8.57
CA VAL A 148 15.48 -15.12 10.01
C VAL A 148 14.81 -16.44 10.37
N ALA A 149 13.80 -16.87 9.60
CA ALA A 149 13.11 -18.15 9.83
C ALA A 149 14.06 -19.34 9.73
N TRP A 150 14.97 -19.36 8.73
CA TRP A 150 15.96 -20.41 8.58
C TRP A 150 16.91 -20.53 9.77
N LYS A 151 17.31 -19.41 10.38
CA LYS A 151 18.19 -19.39 11.57
C LYS A 151 17.50 -19.87 12.85
N MET A 152 16.19 -20.07 12.84
CA MET A 152 15.40 -20.51 14.00
C MET A 152 15.15 -22.02 14.03
N ILE A 153 15.57 -22.75 13.00
CA ILE A 153 15.53 -24.22 12.91
C ILE A 153 16.92 -24.75 13.24
#